data_AF-A0A2S3YQX5-F1
#
_entry.id   AF-A0A2S3YQX5-F1
#
_cell.length_a   1.000
_cell.length_b   1.000
_cell.length_c   1.000
_cell.angle_alpha   90.00
_cell.angle_beta   90.00
_cell.angle_gamma   90.00
#
_symmetry.space_group_name_H-M   'P 1'
#
loop_
_entity.id
_entity.type
_entity.pdbx_description
1 polymer ?
#
loop_
_entity_poly.entity_id
_entity_poly.type
_entity_poly.pdbx_seq_one_letter_code
_entity_poly.pdbx_strand_id
1 'polypeptide(L)'
;MRLSHGFVRGEALSCIYHGWSYARTGNCLRIPAHPGLTPPETIRVEMHEVEESGGVIWVAVGVPTAQPPRLEGVIPLRSLTAHAGVAAVEAAAGAKAGADGLVWQAQDTQKIRLLLVPQGDEQTLIHVLLDNKSTPPQRIAASRAVETLRRIAEDLQTKGTAP
;
A
#
# COMPACT_ATOMS: atom_id res chain seq x y z
N MET A 1 -14.73 -13.12 7.34
CA MET A 1 -15.08 -11.89 6.58
C MET A 1 -13.92 -10.92 6.65
N ARG A 2 -13.56 -10.21 5.57
CA ARG A 2 -12.48 -9.22 5.58
C ARG A 2 -12.93 -7.93 6.26
N LEU A 3 -12.16 -7.44 7.23
CA LEU A 3 -12.48 -6.20 7.96
C LEU A 3 -12.29 -4.94 7.11
N SER A 4 -11.50 -5.03 6.02
CA SER A 4 -11.35 -3.95 5.04
C SER A 4 -12.65 -3.60 4.32
N HIS A 5 -13.66 -4.47 4.34
CA HIS A 5 -15.01 -4.19 3.83
C HIS A 5 -15.92 -3.57 4.89
N GLY A 6 -15.42 -3.40 6.12
CA GLY A 6 -16.10 -2.77 7.24
C GLY A 6 -16.09 -1.24 7.15
N PHE A 7 -16.28 -0.61 8.30
CA PHE A 7 -16.26 0.85 8.42
C PHE A 7 -15.78 1.28 9.80
N VAL A 8 -15.21 2.47 9.86
CA VAL A 8 -14.80 3.10 11.13
C VAL A 8 -15.99 3.85 11.73
N ARG A 9 -16.23 3.67 13.04
CA ARG A 9 -17.18 4.46 13.84
C ARG A 9 -16.46 4.99 15.09
N GLY A 10 -16.21 6.29 15.13
CA GLY A 10 -15.33 6.87 16.14
C GLY A 10 -13.95 6.23 16.06
N GLU A 11 -13.48 5.66 17.16
CA GLU A 11 -12.16 5.02 17.27
C GLU A 11 -12.20 3.48 17.07
N ALA A 12 -13.29 2.94 16.50
CA ALA A 12 -13.48 1.50 16.37
C ALA A 12 -13.74 1.06 14.92
N LEU A 13 -13.14 -0.07 14.52
CA LEU A 13 -13.39 -0.72 13.22
C LEU A 13 -14.54 -1.72 13.36
N SER A 14 -15.59 -1.57 12.57
CA SER A 14 -16.77 -2.44 12.60
C SER A 14 -16.81 -3.37 11.40
N CYS A 15 -16.97 -4.67 11.66
CA CYS A 15 -17.18 -5.68 10.63
C CYS A 15 -18.55 -5.48 9.95
N ILE A 16 -18.58 -5.47 8.61
CA ILE A 16 -19.82 -5.28 7.85
C ILE A 16 -20.82 -6.44 7.98
N TYR A 17 -20.37 -7.63 8.39
CA TYR A 17 -21.24 -8.80 8.45
C TYR A 17 -22.19 -8.75 9.66
N HIS A 18 -21.64 -8.75 10.88
CA HIS A 18 -22.43 -8.81 12.12
C HIS A 18 -22.29 -7.57 12.98
N GLY A 19 -21.55 -6.55 12.51
CA GLY A 19 -21.33 -5.31 13.25
C GLY A 19 -20.45 -5.45 14.48
N TRP A 20 -19.68 -6.53 14.62
CA TRP A 20 -18.68 -6.64 15.68
C TRP A 20 -17.69 -5.49 15.54
N SER A 21 -17.45 -4.74 16.61
CA SER A 21 -16.56 -3.58 16.61
C SER A 21 -15.29 -3.86 17.38
N TYR A 22 -14.15 -3.45 16.86
CA TYR A 22 -12.82 -3.69 17.42
C TYR A 22 -12.15 -2.38 17.80
N ALA A 23 -11.47 -2.37 18.95
CA ALA A 23 -10.68 -1.25 19.42
C ALA A 23 -9.38 -1.10 18.62
N ARG A 24 -8.68 0.02 18.83
CA ARG A 24 -7.31 0.25 18.35
C ARG A 24 -6.29 -0.79 18.85
N THR A 25 -6.59 -1.47 19.95
CA THR A 25 -5.80 -2.56 20.55
C THR A 25 -6.18 -3.95 19.98
N GLY A 26 -7.17 -4.00 19.08
CA GLY A 26 -7.62 -5.20 18.38
C GLY A 26 -8.66 -6.03 19.11
N ASN A 27 -8.93 -5.79 20.39
CA ASN A 27 -10.00 -6.50 21.12
C ASN A 27 -11.39 -6.08 20.65
N CYS A 28 -12.33 -7.04 20.65
CA CYS A 28 -13.73 -6.75 20.39
C CYS A 28 -14.33 -5.93 21.54
N LEU A 29 -14.98 -4.83 21.18
CA LEU A 29 -15.67 -3.92 22.10
C LEU A 29 -17.16 -4.25 22.24
N ARG A 30 -17.78 -4.76 21.17
CA ARG A 30 -19.23 -4.95 21.11
C ARG A 30 -19.63 -6.04 20.13
N ILE A 31 -20.56 -6.89 20.56
CA ILE A 31 -21.27 -7.87 19.74
C ILE A 31 -22.74 -7.44 19.66
N PRO A 32 -23.21 -6.86 18.54
CA PRO A 32 -24.56 -6.29 18.48
C PRO A 32 -25.70 -7.26 18.79
N ALA A 33 -25.56 -8.54 18.46
CA ALA A 33 -26.55 -9.57 18.77
C ALA A 33 -26.67 -9.89 20.27
N HIS A 34 -25.66 -9.53 21.08
CA HIS A 34 -25.61 -9.76 22.52
C HIS A 34 -25.18 -8.48 23.24
N PRO A 35 -26.03 -7.44 23.29
CA PRO A 35 -25.63 -6.10 23.76
C PRO A 35 -25.25 -6.03 25.24
N GLY A 36 -25.74 -6.97 26.07
CA GLY A 36 -25.36 -7.07 27.49
C GLY A 36 -24.13 -7.94 27.76
N LEU A 37 -23.56 -8.57 26.73
CA LEU A 37 -22.37 -9.39 26.86
C LEU A 37 -21.12 -8.51 26.77
N THR A 38 -20.24 -8.61 27.76
CA THR A 38 -18.84 -8.17 27.61
C THR A 38 -18.10 -9.17 26.71
N PRO A 39 -17.59 -8.78 25.53
CA PRO A 39 -16.89 -9.71 24.67
C PRO A 39 -15.67 -10.33 25.37
N PRO A 40 -15.43 -11.65 25.23
CA PRO A 40 -14.21 -12.28 25.73
C PRO A 40 -12.94 -11.70 25.12
N GLU A 41 -11.84 -11.64 25.88
CA GLU A 41 -10.53 -11.15 25.41
C GLU A 41 -9.95 -11.95 24.24
N THR A 42 -10.35 -13.22 24.11
CA THR A 42 -9.97 -14.10 23.00
C THR A 42 -10.57 -13.64 21.67
N ILE A 43 -11.63 -12.83 21.69
CA ILE A 43 -12.18 -12.22 20.49
C ILE A 43 -11.41 -10.95 20.17
N ARG A 44 -10.32 -11.13 19.41
CA ARG A 44 -9.45 -10.05 18.97
C ARG A 44 -8.94 -10.29 17.56
N VAL A 45 -8.52 -9.21 16.91
CA VAL A 45 -7.85 -9.25 15.61
C VAL A 45 -6.33 -9.23 15.79
N GLU A 46 -5.63 -9.75 14.80
CA GLU A 46 -4.19 -9.59 14.69
C GLU A 46 -3.84 -8.10 14.50
N MET A 47 -2.77 -7.66 15.16
CA MET A 47 -2.31 -6.28 15.14
C MET A 47 -0.86 -6.28 14.62
N HIS A 48 -0.54 -5.27 13.80
CA HIS A 48 0.80 -5.01 13.34
C HIS A 48 1.27 -3.65 13.85
N GLU A 49 2.57 -3.52 14.09
CA GLU A 49 3.18 -2.22 14.37
C GLU A 49 3.19 -1.38 13.10
N VAL A 50 2.72 -0.13 13.23
CA VAL A 50 2.53 0.80 12.11
C VAL A 50 3.10 2.15 12.48
N GLU A 51 3.85 2.75 11.57
CA GLU A 51 4.41 4.10 11.74
C GLU A 51 4.25 4.90 10.43
N GLU A 52 3.85 6.17 10.56
CA GLU A 52 3.87 7.11 9.44
C GLU A 52 5.21 7.82 9.37
N SER A 53 5.88 7.74 8.22
CA SER A 53 7.12 8.47 7.95
C SER A 53 7.19 8.87 6.48
N GLY A 54 7.50 10.14 6.20
CA GLY A 54 7.58 10.66 4.83
C GLY A 54 6.23 10.68 4.08
N GLY A 55 5.11 10.74 4.81
CA GLY A 55 3.76 10.64 4.24
C GLY A 55 3.38 9.23 3.74
N VAL A 56 4.16 8.21 4.14
CA VAL A 56 3.90 6.80 3.84
C VAL A 56 3.60 6.07 5.14
N ILE A 57 2.61 5.17 5.11
CA ILE A 57 2.28 4.27 6.21
C ILE A 57 3.13 3.01 6.08
N TRP A 58 4.01 2.77 7.04
CA TRP A 58 4.88 1.61 7.11
C TRP A 58 4.32 0.59 8.06
N VAL A 59 4.31 -0.67 7.65
CA VAL A 59 3.85 -1.80 8.48
C VAL A 59 5.04 -2.72 8.72
N ALA A 60 5.36 -3.00 9.98
CA ALA A 60 6.43 -3.90 10.32
C ALA A 60 6.05 -5.36 10.01
N VAL A 61 6.97 -6.09 9.39
CA VAL A 61 6.88 -7.55 9.28
C VAL A 61 7.45 -8.14 10.56
N GLY A 62 6.58 -8.50 11.49
CA GLY A 62 6.97 -8.96 12.83
C GLY A 62 7.38 -7.80 13.75
N VAL A 63 8.37 -8.03 14.61
CA VAL A 63 8.84 -7.02 15.57
C VAL A 63 9.83 -6.08 14.86
N PRO A 64 9.56 -4.77 14.79
CA PRO A 64 10.48 -3.83 14.15
C PRO A 64 11.79 -3.71 14.94
N THR A 65 12.93 -3.81 14.24
CA THR A 65 14.28 -3.63 14.82
C THR A 65 14.87 -2.26 14.50
N ALA A 66 14.20 -1.45 13.69
CA ALA A 66 14.61 -0.12 13.27
C ALA A 66 13.38 0.73 12.94
N GLN A 67 13.56 2.05 12.89
CA GLN A 67 12.55 2.98 12.40
C GLN A 67 12.38 2.85 10.88
N PRO A 68 11.21 3.21 10.32
CA PRO A 68 11.01 3.29 8.89
C PRO A 68 12.00 4.26 8.22
N PRO A 69 12.37 4.01 6.95
CA PRO A 69 13.28 4.89 6.24
C PRO A 69 12.67 6.29 6.09
N ARG A 70 13.52 7.32 6.22
CA ARG A 70 13.14 8.70 5.92
C ARG A 70 13.35 8.96 4.44
N LEU A 71 12.25 9.05 3.70
CA LEU A 71 12.30 9.36 2.26
C LEU A 71 12.47 10.87 2.06
N GLU A 72 13.71 11.34 2.14
CA GLU A 72 14.03 12.77 2.03
C GLU A 72 13.78 13.34 0.63
N GLY A 73 13.30 14.58 0.57
CA GLY A 73 13.13 15.32 -0.68
C GLY A 73 11.97 14.85 -1.57
N VAL A 74 11.24 13.80 -1.19
CA VAL A 74 10.09 13.29 -1.94
C VAL A 74 8.79 13.36 -1.14
N ILE A 75 7.66 13.46 -1.85
CA ILE A 75 6.31 13.44 -1.29
C ILE A 75 5.44 12.42 -2.05
N PRO A 76 4.47 11.80 -1.37
CA PRO A 76 3.49 10.93 -2.03
C PRO A 76 2.63 11.71 -3.04
N LEU A 77 2.44 11.12 -4.22
CA LEU A 77 1.52 11.60 -5.25
C LEU A 77 0.20 10.83 -5.22
N ARG A 78 0.28 9.50 -5.32
CA ARG A 78 -0.86 8.58 -5.37
C ARG A 78 -0.41 7.13 -5.22
N SER A 79 -1.38 6.25 -5.09
CA SER A 79 -1.18 4.81 -5.25
C SER A 79 -1.97 4.29 -6.45
N LEU A 80 -1.53 3.17 -7.02
CA LEU A 80 -2.25 2.42 -8.04
C LEU A 80 -1.91 0.94 -7.93
N THR A 81 -2.79 0.08 -8.41
CA THR A 81 -2.57 -1.37 -8.43
C THR A 81 -2.27 -1.80 -9.85
N ALA A 82 -1.19 -2.56 -10.05
CA ALA A 82 -0.89 -3.26 -11.28
C ALA A 82 -1.29 -4.73 -11.13
N HIS A 83 -1.96 -5.30 -12.13
CA HIS A 83 -2.18 -6.74 -12.27
C HIS A 83 -0.94 -7.41 -12.86
N ALA A 84 0.19 -7.20 -12.18
CA ALA A 84 1.47 -7.76 -12.53
C ALA A 84 2.30 -7.97 -11.25
N GLY A 85 3.16 -8.98 -11.26
CA GLY A 85 4.13 -9.19 -10.18
C GLY A 85 5.23 -8.12 -10.19
N VAL A 86 5.96 -8.00 -9.08
CA VAL A 86 7.06 -7.02 -8.92
C VAL A 86 8.09 -7.13 -10.04
N ALA A 87 8.44 -8.36 -10.46
CA ALA A 87 9.42 -8.59 -11.53
C ALA A 87 9.01 -7.97 -12.87
N ALA A 88 7.71 -8.00 -13.22
CA ALA A 88 7.20 -7.38 -14.44
C ALA A 88 7.19 -5.86 -14.35
N VAL A 89 6.90 -5.29 -13.16
CA VAL A 89 6.99 -3.84 -12.92
C VAL A 89 8.44 -3.35 -13.04
N GLU A 90 9.39 -4.08 -12.47
CA GLU A 90 10.82 -3.80 -12.59
C GLU A 90 11.30 -3.88 -14.04
N ALA A 91 10.86 -4.91 -14.79
CA ALA A 91 11.18 -5.07 -16.20
C ALA A 91 10.63 -3.91 -17.04
N ALA A 92 9.38 -3.49 -16.79
CA ALA A 92 8.77 -2.34 -17.46
C ALA A 92 9.49 -1.02 -17.15
N ALA A 93 9.99 -0.87 -15.92
CA ALA A 93 10.73 0.31 -15.49
C ALA A 93 12.20 0.32 -15.95
N GLY A 94 12.74 -0.84 -16.34
CA GLY A 94 14.17 -1.02 -16.63
C GLY A 94 15.05 -0.81 -15.39
N ALA A 95 14.51 -1.01 -14.19
CA ALA A 95 15.19 -0.76 -12.93
C ALA A 95 14.75 -1.77 -11.85
N LYS A 96 15.57 -1.95 -10.81
CA LYS A 96 15.28 -2.83 -9.68
C LYS A 96 14.94 -2.04 -8.42
N ALA A 97 14.07 -2.59 -7.59
CA ALA A 97 13.78 -2.01 -6.28
C ALA A 97 14.95 -2.25 -5.32
N GLY A 98 15.37 -1.19 -4.62
CA GLY A 98 16.29 -1.29 -3.49
C GLY A 98 15.55 -1.10 -2.15
N ALA A 99 16.32 -0.97 -1.06
CA ALA A 99 15.79 -0.68 0.28
C ALA A 99 14.90 0.57 0.34
N ASP A 100 15.18 1.51 -0.55
CA ASP A 100 14.58 2.83 -0.65
C ASP A 100 13.45 2.91 -1.70
N GLY A 101 13.10 1.78 -2.30
CA GLY A 101 12.22 1.67 -3.45
C GLY A 101 12.97 1.65 -4.79
N LEU A 102 12.18 1.62 -5.87
CA LEU A 102 12.66 1.70 -7.25
C LEU A 102 12.68 3.15 -7.70
N VAL A 103 13.79 3.62 -8.27
CA VAL A 103 13.88 4.95 -8.89
C VAL A 103 13.78 4.79 -10.40
N TRP A 104 12.72 5.36 -10.98
CA TRP A 104 12.42 5.32 -12.41
C TRP A 104 12.55 6.71 -13.02
N GLN A 105 13.15 6.80 -14.21
CA GLN A 105 13.24 8.02 -14.98
C GLN A 105 12.12 8.03 -16.03
N ALA A 106 11.09 8.84 -15.83
CA ALA A 106 10.03 9.00 -16.81
C ALA A 106 10.45 9.99 -17.90
N GLN A 107 10.55 9.52 -19.15
CA GLN A 107 10.74 10.35 -20.37
C GLN A 107 11.76 11.50 -20.17
N ASP A 108 12.97 11.13 -19.72
CA ASP A 108 14.18 11.96 -19.59
C ASP A 108 14.13 13.21 -18.68
N THR A 109 13.03 13.52 -17.98
CA THR A 109 12.94 14.81 -17.24
C THR A 109 12.54 14.70 -15.77
N GLN A 110 11.89 13.62 -15.33
CA GLN A 110 11.43 13.52 -13.93
C GLN A 110 11.79 12.17 -13.30
N LYS A 111 12.48 12.23 -12.16
CA LYS A 111 12.70 11.08 -11.28
C LYS A 111 11.44 10.78 -10.50
N ILE A 112 11.00 9.54 -10.56
CA ILE A 112 9.84 9.03 -9.83
C ILE A 112 10.33 7.89 -8.95
N ARG A 113 9.98 7.92 -7.66
CA ARG A 113 10.26 6.82 -6.73
C ARG A 113 8.99 5.98 -6.58
N LEU A 114 9.14 4.66 -6.74
CA LEU A 114 8.07 3.68 -6.60
C LEU A 114 8.37 2.79 -5.40
N LEU A 115 7.46 2.71 -4.45
CA LEU A 115 7.47 1.66 -3.42
C LEU A 115 6.53 0.55 -3.90
N LEU A 116 7.06 -0.65 -4.06
CA LEU A 116 6.35 -1.80 -4.61
C LEU A 116 5.94 -2.73 -3.46
N VAL A 117 4.63 -2.95 -3.32
CA VAL A 117 4.05 -3.81 -2.29
C VAL A 117 3.40 -5.01 -2.99
N PRO A 118 4.03 -6.20 -2.97
CA PRO A 118 3.45 -7.38 -3.60
C PRO A 118 2.15 -7.80 -2.90
N GLN A 119 1.14 -8.17 -3.67
CA GLN A 119 -0.16 -8.67 -3.24
C GLN A 119 -0.36 -10.09 -3.81
N GLY A 120 0.56 -10.98 -3.49
CA GLY A 120 0.74 -12.25 -4.20
C GLY A 120 1.65 -12.10 -5.43
N ASP A 121 1.62 -13.09 -6.32
CA ASP A 121 2.58 -13.17 -7.44
C ASP A 121 2.13 -12.37 -8.68
N GLU A 122 0.84 -12.04 -8.78
CA GLU A 122 0.24 -11.43 -9.98
C GLU A 122 -0.28 -10.01 -9.75
N GLN A 123 -0.08 -9.44 -8.57
CA GLN A 123 -0.57 -8.11 -8.24
C GLN A 123 0.44 -7.34 -7.40
N THR A 124 0.61 -6.07 -7.72
CA THR A 124 1.50 -5.16 -7.00
C THR A 124 0.78 -3.84 -6.74
N LEU A 125 0.70 -3.42 -5.47
CA LEU A 125 0.34 -2.05 -5.11
C LEU A 125 1.58 -1.17 -5.24
N ILE A 126 1.46 -0.07 -5.97
CA ILE A 126 2.56 0.84 -6.28
C ILE A 126 2.25 2.19 -5.61
N HIS A 127 3.09 2.59 -4.65
CA HIS A 127 3.08 3.95 -4.13
C HIS A 127 4.02 4.83 -4.95
N VAL A 128 3.50 5.94 -5.48
CA VAL A 128 4.23 6.86 -6.34
C VAL A 128 4.64 8.08 -5.54
N LEU A 129 5.93 8.36 -5.50
CA LEU A 129 6.50 9.53 -4.84
C LEU A 129 7.30 10.38 -5.83
N LEU A 130 7.26 11.69 -5.64
CA LEU A 130 7.92 12.68 -6.49
C LEU A 130 8.72 13.66 -5.67
N ASP A 131 9.67 14.35 -6.30
CA ASP A 131 10.38 15.49 -5.71
C ASP A 131 9.37 16.51 -5.15
N ASN A 132 9.62 16.99 -3.93
CA ASN A 132 8.73 17.88 -3.21
C ASN A 132 8.53 19.26 -3.87
N LYS A 133 9.43 19.64 -4.80
CA LYS A 133 9.34 20.85 -5.63
C LYS A 133 8.57 20.63 -6.94
N SER A 134 8.04 19.42 -7.18
CA SER A 134 7.28 19.12 -8.39
C SER A 134 6.04 20.03 -8.52
N THR A 135 5.97 20.76 -9.63
CA THR A 135 4.84 21.63 -10.01
C THR A 135 3.59 20.81 -10.37
N PRO A 136 2.38 21.41 -10.36
CA PRO A 136 1.17 20.69 -10.75
C PRO A 136 1.23 20.02 -12.14
N PRO A 137 1.75 20.66 -13.20
CA PRO A 137 1.93 20.00 -14.50
C PRO A 137 2.86 18.77 -14.43
N GLN A 138 3.95 18.85 -13.68
CA GLN A 138 4.86 17.71 -13.46
C GLN A 138 4.17 16.57 -12.70
N ARG A 139 3.36 16.88 -11.68
CA ARG A 139 2.57 15.87 -10.96
C ARG A 139 1.56 15.15 -11.87
N ILE A 140 0.90 15.89 -12.76
CA ILE A 140 -0.03 15.33 -13.75
C ILE A 140 0.73 14.44 -14.74
N ALA A 141 1.87 14.91 -15.26
CA ALA A 141 2.71 14.15 -16.18
C ALA A 141 3.20 12.84 -15.55
N ALA A 142 3.71 12.89 -14.32
CA ALA A 142 4.12 11.71 -13.56
C ALA A 142 2.96 10.72 -13.34
N SER A 143 1.77 11.22 -12.95
CA SER A 143 0.59 10.37 -12.76
C SER A 143 0.22 9.61 -14.04
N ARG A 144 0.32 10.26 -15.21
CA ARG A 144 0.10 9.63 -16.52
C ARG A 144 1.22 8.67 -16.91
N ALA A 145 2.48 9.04 -16.66
CA ALA A 145 3.64 8.22 -16.96
C ALA A 145 3.59 6.89 -16.19
N VAL A 146 3.22 6.92 -14.90
CA VAL A 146 3.09 5.70 -14.10
C VAL A 146 1.89 4.84 -14.54
N GLU A 147 0.82 5.44 -15.04
CA GLU A 147 -0.27 4.68 -15.67
C GLU A 147 0.18 3.96 -16.95
N THR A 148 1.04 4.59 -17.76
CA THR A 148 1.68 3.92 -18.91
C THR A 148 2.59 2.78 -18.45
N LEU A 149 3.41 2.99 -17.42
CA LEU A 149 4.26 1.96 -16.83
C LEU A 149 3.44 0.75 -16.36
N ARG A 150 2.32 0.99 -15.67
CA ARG A 150 1.38 -0.06 -15.24
C ARG A 150 0.95 -0.94 -16.41
N ARG A 151 0.52 -0.33 -17.51
CA ARG A 151 0.04 -1.06 -18.69
C ARG A 151 1.15 -1.91 -19.32
N ILE A 152 2.36 -1.36 -19.42
CA ILE A 152 3.53 -2.11 -19.93
C ILE A 152 3.82 -3.31 -19.03
N ALA A 153 3.77 -3.15 -17.70
CA ALA A 153 4.00 -4.24 -16.76
C ALA A 153 2.92 -5.34 -16.87
N GLU A 154 1.64 -4.97 -16.98
CA GLU A 154 0.52 -5.90 -17.17
C GLU A 154 0.63 -6.66 -18.51
N ASP A 155 1.05 -5.98 -19.58
CA ASP A 155 1.31 -6.60 -20.88
C ASP A 155 2.48 -7.60 -20.83
N LEU A 156 3.56 -7.27 -20.10
CA LEU A 156 4.70 -8.15 -19.91
C LEU A 156 4.34 -9.39 -19.09
N GLN A 157 3.56 -9.23 -18.02
CA GLN A 157 3.04 -10.34 -17.23
C GLN A 157 2.27 -11.31 -18.12
N THR A 158 1.32 -10.80 -18.91
CA THR A 158 0.47 -11.60 -19.79
C THR A 158 1.27 -12.35 -20.88
N LYS A 159 2.33 -11.73 -21.41
CA LYS A 159 3.19 -12.38 -22.42
C LYS A 159 4.14 -13.42 -21.82
N GLY A 160 4.56 -13.23 -20.56
CA GLY A 160 5.43 -14.16 -19.84
C GLY A 160 4.71 -15.40 -19.30
N THR A 161 3.38 -15.35 -19.18
CA THR A 161 2.51 -16.48 -18.80
C THR A 161 1.86 -17.20 -19.99
N ALA A 162 2.31 -16.94 -21.23
CA ALA A 162 1.88 -17.71 -22.38
C ALA A 162 2.23 -19.21 -22.20
N PRO A 163 1.30 -20.15 -22.48
CA PRO A 163 1.49 -21.58 -22.25
C PRO A 163 2.62 -22.19 -23.11
#